data_AF-A6G1F3-F1
#
_entry.id   AF-A6G1F3-F1
#
_cell.length_a   1.000
_cell.length_b   1.000
_cell.length_c   1.000
_cell.angle_alpha   90.00
_cell.angle_beta   90.00
_cell.angle_gamma   90.00
#
_symmetry.space_group_name_H-M   'P 1'
#
loop_
_entity.id
_entity.type
_entity.pdbx_description
1 polymer ?
#
loop_
_entity_poly.entity_id
_entity_poly.type
_entity_poly.pdbx_seq_one_letter_code
_entity_poly.pdbx_strand_id
1 'polypeptide(L)'
;MRWLVPPLLTAGITVSVFMFGESNDPYVVPVAQEGSGAKVTVVEGPTEATECGEGALRLSANADESMMVCDDLSDSTCERDAEQLCPAGWQLCTQPQFVERNDGWGFGAGASTVLVGEIHDRADGSAGHFTVGMSSQRARLSRDVTSNCGYGTERVVLGSEAAPESESVGCNERHVKALCCAPTSTCGNGVVDSPEEQCDDGNDDETDECLSSCSWREPSAHVSSSC
;
A
#
# COMPACT_ATOMS: atom_id res chain seq x y z
N MET A 1 13.85 -77.10 -13.11
CA MET A 1 13.96 -76.73 -11.68
C MET A 1 12.98 -75.62 -11.37
N ARG A 2 12.04 -75.82 -10.45
CA ARG A 2 11.21 -74.74 -9.90
C ARG A 2 11.00 -75.04 -8.41
N TRP A 3 11.59 -74.20 -7.58
CA TRP A 3 11.56 -74.28 -6.13
C TRP A 3 10.29 -73.64 -5.56
N LEU A 4 9.97 -74.09 -4.35
CA LEU A 4 8.85 -73.81 -3.46
C LEU A 4 8.57 -72.34 -3.13
N VAL A 5 7.37 -72.12 -2.57
CA VAL A 5 7.03 -71.39 -1.31
C VAL A 5 5.78 -70.50 -1.53
N PRO A 6 4.74 -70.57 -0.66
CA PRO A 6 3.48 -69.84 -0.82
C PRO A 6 3.61 -68.38 -0.37
N PRO A 7 2.87 -67.42 -0.97
CA PRO A 7 2.84 -66.06 -0.45
C PRO A 7 1.87 -65.91 0.73
N LEU A 8 2.42 -65.29 1.77
CA LEU A 8 1.77 -64.78 2.97
C LEU A 8 0.73 -63.70 2.66
N LEU A 9 -0.21 -63.57 3.61
CA LEU A 9 -1.15 -62.46 3.80
C LEU A 9 -0.57 -61.10 3.38
N THR A 10 -1.34 -60.35 2.60
CA THR A 10 -1.29 -58.89 2.60
C THR A 10 -2.71 -58.35 2.54
N ALA A 11 -2.97 -57.39 3.43
CA ALA A 11 -4.25 -56.79 3.70
C ALA A 11 -4.98 -56.31 2.44
N GLY A 12 -6.28 -56.57 2.38
CA GLY A 12 -7.16 -56.02 1.37
C GLY A 12 -7.21 -54.49 1.51
N ILE A 13 -6.69 -53.79 0.51
CA ILE A 13 -7.00 -52.39 0.28
C ILE A 13 -8.21 -52.37 -0.64
N THR A 14 -9.38 -52.04 -0.08
CA THR A 14 -10.55 -51.65 -0.86
C THR A 14 -10.27 -50.28 -1.46
N VAL A 15 -10.13 -50.20 -2.79
CA VAL A 15 -10.06 -48.92 -3.50
C VAL A 15 -11.49 -48.48 -3.79
N SER A 16 -12.03 -47.61 -2.94
CA SER A 16 -13.26 -46.89 -3.26
C SER A 16 -12.92 -45.73 -4.19
N VAL A 17 -13.25 -45.87 -5.48
CA VAL A 17 -13.19 -44.77 -6.44
C VAL A 17 -14.36 -43.82 -6.15
N PHE A 18 -14.07 -42.67 -5.56
CA PHE A 18 -15.01 -41.56 -5.47
C PHE A 18 -14.84 -40.66 -6.70
N MET A 19 -15.83 -40.68 -7.59
CA MET A 19 -16.00 -39.64 -8.61
C MET A 19 -16.63 -38.43 -7.90
N PHE A 20 -15.86 -37.38 -7.64
CA PHE A 20 -16.42 -36.08 -7.24
C PHE A 20 -16.41 -35.13 -8.43
N GLY A 21 -17.59 -34.56 -8.65
CA GLY A 21 -17.91 -33.66 -9.76
C GLY A 21 -17.26 -32.30 -9.66
N GLU A 22 -17.35 -31.59 -10.78
CA GLU A 22 -16.83 -30.25 -11.02
C GLU A 22 -17.38 -29.22 -10.02
N SER A 23 -16.50 -28.63 -9.21
CA SER A 23 -16.76 -27.37 -8.50
C SER A 23 -15.51 -26.48 -8.57
N ASN A 24 -15.67 -25.31 -9.21
CA ASN A 24 -14.63 -24.28 -9.37
C ASN A 24 -14.44 -23.49 -8.07
N ASP A 25 -13.65 -24.01 -7.15
CA ASP A 25 -13.22 -23.29 -5.94
C ASP A 25 -11.70 -23.51 -5.72
N PRO A 26 -10.85 -22.47 -5.77
CA PRO A 26 -9.40 -22.63 -5.74
C PRO A 26 -8.82 -22.65 -4.31
N TYR A 27 -9.46 -23.26 -3.32
CA TYR A 27 -8.83 -23.48 -2.00
C TYR A 27 -9.23 -24.84 -1.40
N VAL A 28 -8.70 -25.92 -1.97
CA VAL A 28 -8.58 -27.21 -1.26
C VAL A 28 -7.11 -27.63 -1.32
N VAL A 29 -6.36 -27.34 -0.26
CA VAL A 29 -5.00 -27.86 -0.06
C VAL A 29 -5.09 -29.34 0.36
N PRO A 30 -4.36 -30.26 -0.30
CA PRO A 30 -4.29 -31.64 0.17
C PRO A 30 -3.41 -31.72 1.43
N VAL A 31 -3.94 -32.32 2.50
CA VAL A 31 -3.16 -32.68 3.69
C VAL A 31 -2.19 -33.81 3.30
N ALA A 32 -0.88 -33.51 3.29
CA ALA A 32 0.16 -34.49 3.05
C ALA A 32 0.32 -35.42 4.27
N GLN A 33 0.36 -36.71 4.01
CA GLN A 33 0.54 -37.76 5.01
C GLN A 33 1.96 -37.70 5.62
N GLU A 34 2.05 -37.79 6.95
CA GLU A 34 3.32 -37.79 7.70
C GLU A 34 4.27 -38.91 7.25
N GLY A 35 5.52 -38.57 6.94
CA GLY A 35 6.53 -39.57 6.62
C GLY A 35 7.78 -39.09 5.90
N SER A 36 8.43 -38.02 6.37
CA SER A 36 9.86 -37.78 6.08
C SER A 36 10.39 -36.71 7.05
N GLY A 37 11.47 -37.03 7.77
CA GLY A 37 12.09 -36.18 8.79
C GLY A 37 12.81 -34.95 8.23
N ALA A 38 12.18 -34.19 7.34
CA ALA A 38 12.61 -32.85 6.99
C ALA A 38 12.08 -31.90 8.07
N LYS A 39 12.98 -31.20 8.77
CA LYS A 39 12.61 -30.10 9.67
C LYS A 39 12.02 -28.98 8.82
N VAL A 40 10.70 -28.99 8.67
CA VAL A 40 9.95 -27.87 8.07
C VAL A 40 10.04 -26.72 9.05
N THR A 41 10.92 -25.76 8.76
CA THR A 41 10.82 -24.44 9.37
C THR A 41 9.68 -23.72 8.66
N VAL A 42 8.50 -23.74 9.28
CA VAL A 42 7.45 -22.78 8.95
C VAL A 42 8.01 -21.41 9.34
N VAL A 43 8.46 -20.65 8.35
CA VAL A 43 8.57 -19.20 8.53
C VAL A 43 7.14 -18.71 8.50
N GLU A 44 6.57 -18.46 9.68
CA GLU A 44 5.32 -17.73 9.80
C GLU A 44 5.60 -16.33 9.24
N GLY A 45 5.15 -16.07 8.01
CA GLY A 45 4.88 -14.70 7.58
C GLY A 45 3.81 -14.10 8.49
N PRO A 46 3.67 -12.76 8.54
CA PRO A 46 2.67 -12.13 9.40
C PRO A 46 1.30 -12.75 9.11
N THR A 47 0.74 -13.46 10.10
CA THR A 47 -0.50 -14.23 9.95
C THR A 47 -1.75 -13.35 10.08
N GLU A 48 -1.57 -12.06 10.33
CA GLU A 48 -2.63 -11.06 10.29
C GLU A 48 -2.26 -10.01 9.26
N ALA A 49 -3.18 -9.77 8.31
CA ALA A 49 -3.02 -8.71 7.32
C ALA A 49 -2.89 -7.37 8.05
N THR A 50 -2.00 -6.50 7.58
CA THR A 50 -1.85 -5.17 8.16
C THR A 50 -3.17 -4.40 8.03
N GLU A 51 -3.70 -3.88 9.14
CA GLU A 51 -4.94 -3.10 9.19
C GLU A 51 -4.68 -1.60 9.09
N CYS A 52 -5.65 -0.85 8.56
CA CYS A 52 -5.59 0.61 8.47
C CYS A 52 -5.67 1.28 9.86
N GLY A 53 -5.24 2.55 9.93
CA GLY A 53 -5.27 3.37 11.14
C GLY A 53 -6.66 3.83 11.54
N GLU A 54 -6.83 4.20 12.81
CA GLU A 54 -8.03 4.88 13.35
C GLU A 54 -9.39 4.20 13.02
N GLY A 55 -9.39 2.88 12.83
CA GLY A 55 -10.61 2.13 12.49
C GLY A 55 -11.08 2.30 11.05
N ALA A 56 -10.26 2.88 10.18
CA ALA A 56 -10.49 2.96 8.75
C ALA A 56 -10.60 1.55 8.14
N LEU A 57 -11.39 1.44 7.07
CA LEU A 57 -11.54 0.18 6.35
C LEU A 57 -10.37 -0.03 5.39
N ARG A 58 -9.72 -1.19 5.50
CA ARG A 58 -8.82 -1.69 4.48
C ARG A 58 -9.60 -2.13 3.24
N LEU A 59 -9.50 -1.36 2.16
CA LEU A 59 -10.16 -1.69 0.89
C LEU A 59 -9.39 -2.74 0.09
N SER A 60 -8.06 -2.62 0.05
CA SER A 60 -7.18 -3.53 -0.69
C SER A 60 -5.70 -3.30 -0.32
N ALA A 61 -4.81 -4.24 -0.66
CA ALA A 61 -3.36 -4.09 -0.61
C ALA A 61 -2.69 -4.83 -1.80
N ASN A 62 -1.44 -4.44 -2.13
CA ASN A 62 -0.61 -5.16 -3.10
C ASN A 62 -0.10 -6.50 -2.52
N ALA A 63 0.58 -7.32 -3.35
CA ALA A 63 0.85 -8.72 -2.99
C ALA A 63 1.82 -8.90 -1.82
N ASP A 64 2.74 -7.96 -1.61
CA ASP A 64 3.73 -7.97 -0.53
C ASP A 64 3.31 -7.13 0.69
N GLU A 65 2.11 -6.57 0.66
CA GLU A 65 1.59 -5.66 1.69
C GLU A 65 2.53 -4.47 1.98
N SER A 66 3.25 -3.96 0.99
CA SER A 66 4.03 -2.71 1.12
C SER A 66 3.22 -1.46 0.74
N MET A 67 2.05 -1.64 0.13
CA MET A 67 1.08 -0.60 -0.20
C MET A 67 -0.35 -1.05 0.08
N MET A 68 -1.19 -0.12 0.53
CA MET A 68 -2.60 -0.38 0.80
C MET A 68 -3.51 0.82 0.56
N VAL A 69 -4.80 0.55 0.35
CA VAL A 69 -5.84 1.58 0.26
C VAL A 69 -6.71 1.52 1.51
N CYS A 70 -6.78 2.64 2.22
CA CYS A 70 -7.57 2.83 3.42
C CYS A 70 -8.68 3.85 3.22
N ASP A 71 -9.82 3.62 3.87
CA ASP A 71 -11.03 4.43 3.72
C ASP A 71 -11.69 4.76 5.07
N ASP A 72 -11.97 6.04 5.31
CA ASP A 72 -12.92 6.44 6.34
C ASP A 72 -14.34 6.37 5.79
N LEU A 73 -15.04 5.27 6.11
CA LEU A 73 -16.43 5.06 5.67
C LEU A 73 -17.44 6.08 6.23
N SER A 74 -17.06 6.83 7.26
CA SER A 74 -17.89 7.90 7.80
C SER A 74 -17.71 9.23 7.06
N ASP A 75 -16.74 9.31 6.14
CA ASP A 75 -16.34 10.51 5.41
C ASP A 75 -16.20 11.71 6.36
N SER A 76 -15.56 11.48 7.52
CA SER A 76 -15.35 12.49 8.57
C SER A 76 -13.92 13.07 8.54
N THR A 77 -12.98 12.28 8.03
CA THR A 77 -11.57 12.63 7.89
C THR A 77 -11.39 13.61 6.73
N CYS A 78 -10.71 14.72 6.99
CA CYS A 78 -10.37 15.70 5.95
C CYS A 78 -9.28 15.14 5.02
N GLU A 79 -9.22 15.60 3.77
CA GLU A 79 -8.21 15.17 2.81
C GLU A 79 -6.77 15.37 3.31
N ARG A 80 -6.51 16.50 3.99
CA ARG A 80 -5.20 16.81 4.60
C ARG A 80 -4.78 15.86 5.72
N ASP A 81 -5.77 15.20 6.34
CA ASP A 81 -5.59 14.29 7.48
C ASP A 81 -5.65 12.82 7.04
N ALA A 82 -5.70 12.55 5.72
CA ALA A 82 -5.81 11.20 5.18
C ALA A 82 -4.68 10.25 5.62
N GLU A 83 -3.52 10.79 6.00
CA GLU A 83 -2.43 9.99 6.58
C GLU A 83 -2.82 9.26 7.87
N GLN A 84 -3.76 9.81 8.65
CA GLN A 84 -4.26 9.16 9.88
C GLN A 84 -4.99 7.84 9.60
N LEU A 85 -5.42 7.63 8.35
CA LEU A 85 -6.03 6.38 7.91
C LEU A 85 -4.99 5.28 7.67
N CYS A 86 -3.71 5.62 7.61
CA CYS A 86 -2.63 4.67 7.41
C CYS A 86 -2.28 3.93 8.71
N PRO A 87 -1.74 2.69 8.61
CA PRO A 87 -1.27 1.96 9.79
C PRO A 87 -0.26 2.77 10.60
N ALA A 88 -0.12 2.46 11.89
CA ALA A 88 0.88 3.13 12.72
C ALA A 88 2.31 2.93 12.16
N GLY A 89 3.04 4.03 11.99
CA GLY A 89 4.40 4.03 11.43
C GLY A 89 4.44 3.93 9.90
N TRP A 90 3.29 3.92 9.24
CA TRP A 90 3.18 4.09 7.80
C TRP A 90 2.86 5.55 7.47
N GLN A 91 3.07 5.90 6.21
CA GLN A 91 2.84 7.22 5.68
C GLN A 91 1.98 7.14 4.43
N LEU A 92 1.51 8.30 3.95
CA LEU A 92 0.97 8.37 2.61
C LEU A 92 2.09 8.07 1.58
N CYS A 93 1.76 7.30 0.55
CA CYS A 93 2.74 6.93 -0.47
C CYS A 93 3.31 8.17 -1.17
N THR A 94 4.63 8.22 -1.25
CA THR A 94 5.33 9.12 -2.16
C THR A 94 5.16 8.59 -3.61
N GLN A 95 5.34 9.45 -4.61
CA GLN A 95 5.26 8.98 -6.00
C GLN A 95 6.32 7.93 -6.35
N PRO A 96 7.61 8.06 -5.94
CA PRO A 96 8.60 7.02 -6.19
C PRO A 96 8.27 5.70 -5.51
N GLN A 97 7.80 5.72 -4.26
CA GLN A 97 7.33 4.51 -3.56
C GLN A 97 6.19 3.85 -4.32
N PHE A 98 5.20 4.63 -4.78
CA PHE A 98 4.09 4.10 -5.56
C PHE A 98 4.58 3.39 -6.82
N VAL A 99 5.49 4.00 -7.58
CA VAL A 99 5.99 3.40 -8.83
C VAL A 99 6.83 2.15 -8.57
N GLU A 100 7.77 2.20 -7.63
CA GLU A 100 8.68 1.08 -7.38
C GLU A 100 7.96 -0.14 -6.81
N ARG A 101 6.91 0.08 -6.01
CA ARG A 101 6.12 -0.99 -5.38
C ARG A 101 4.89 -1.39 -6.18
N ASN A 102 4.66 -0.76 -7.33
CA ASN A 102 3.56 -1.11 -8.21
C ASN A 102 3.83 -2.44 -8.94
N ASP A 103 3.30 -3.53 -8.39
CA ASP A 103 3.38 -4.88 -8.94
C ASP A 103 2.30 -5.18 -10.01
N GLY A 104 1.58 -4.15 -10.49
CA GLY A 104 0.40 -4.32 -11.33
C GLY A 104 -0.89 -4.54 -10.54
N TRP A 105 -0.89 -4.21 -9.26
CA TRP A 105 -1.99 -4.33 -8.31
C TRP A 105 -3.35 -3.89 -8.87
N GLY A 106 -4.25 -4.87 -9.00
CA GLY A 106 -5.57 -4.72 -9.59
C GLY A 106 -6.61 -4.11 -8.65
N PHE A 107 -6.42 -2.89 -8.16
CA PHE A 107 -7.50 -2.15 -7.48
C PHE A 107 -8.33 -1.37 -8.52
N GLY A 108 -9.51 -1.91 -8.83
CA GLY A 108 -10.48 -1.31 -9.72
C GLY A 108 -11.49 -0.48 -8.95
N ALA A 109 -11.11 0.72 -8.57
CA ALA A 109 -12.02 1.59 -7.85
C ALA A 109 -13.23 1.97 -8.74
N GLY A 110 -14.39 2.18 -8.13
CA GLY A 110 -15.61 2.62 -8.80
C GLY A 110 -15.40 3.89 -9.63
N ALA A 111 -16.40 4.29 -10.41
CA ALA A 111 -16.34 5.62 -11.01
C ALA A 111 -16.28 6.64 -9.86
N SER A 112 -15.33 7.59 -9.92
CA SER A 112 -15.12 8.68 -8.94
C SER A 112 -14.27 8.39 -7.69
N THR A 113 -13.52 7.29 -7.62
CA THR A 113 -12.55 7.13 -6.52
C THR A 113 -11.26 7.89 -6.78
N VAL A 114 -10.89 8.74 -5.83
CA VAL A 114 -9.63 9.47 -5.78
C VAL A 114 -8.79 8.88 -4.64
N LEU A 115 -7.58 8.46 -4.98
CA LEU A 115 -6.59 8.02 -3.98
C LEU A 115 -5.58 9.14 -3.80
N VAL A 116 -5.42 9.59 -2.56
CA VAL A 116 -4.45 10.61 -2.19
C VAL A 116 -3.23 9.95 -1.54
N GLY A 117 -2.05 10.35 -1.98
CA GLY A 117 -0.75 10.06 -1.39
C GLY A 117 -0.17 11.33 -0.76
N GLU A 118 1.15 11.36 -0.61
CA GLU A 118 1.86 12.40 0.14
C GLU A 118 1.56 13.83 -0.34
N ILE A 119 1.54 14.77 0.61
CA ILE A 119 1.36 16.20 0.33
C ILE A 119 2.70 16.85 0.02
N HIS A 120 2.76 17.54 -1.11
CA HIS A 120 3.89 18.38 -1.50
C HIS A 120 3.46 19.85 -1.64
N ASP A 121 4.39 20.75 -1.38
CA ASP A 121 4.25 22.17 -1.64
C ASP A 121 4.48 22.45 -3.13
N ARG A 122 3.83 23.51 -3.62
CA ARG A 122 3.94 24.02 -4.98
C ARG A 122 4.70 25.33 -4.97
N ALA A 123 5.36 25.64 -6.08
CA ALA A 123 6.08 26.90 -6.27
C ALA A 123 5.22 28.18 -6.13
N ASP A 124 3.89 28.07 -6.19
CA ASP A 124 2.95 29.19 -5.97
C ASP A 124 2.55 29.39 -4.50
N GLY A 125 3.12 28.60 -3.58
CA GLY A 125 2.86 28.64 -2.15
C GLY A 125 1.61 27.86 -1.72
N SER A 126 0.96 27.12 -2.63
CA SER A 126 -0.11 26.18 -2.29
C SER A 126 0.45 24.75 -2.07
N ALA A 127 -0.37 23.82 -1.61
CA ALA A 127 0.04 22.42 -1.44
C ALA A 127 -0.95 21.44 -2.08
N GLY A 128 -0.50 20.22 -2.36
CA GLY A 128 -1.39 19.19 -2.84
C GLY A 128 -0.88 17.78 -2.70
N HIS A 129 -1.81 16.85 -2.72
CA HIS A 129 -1.53 15.43 -2.66
C HIS A 129 -1.06 14.92 -4.01
N PHE A 130 -0.02 14.07 -3.98
CA PHE A 130 0.16 13.06 -5.01
C PHE A 130 -1.15 12.29 -5.17
N THR A 131 -1.63 12.14 -6.41
CA THR A 131 -2.97 11.57 -6.61
C THR A 131 -3.02 10.52 -7.71
N VAL A 132 -3.78 9.46 -7.45
CA VAL A 132 -4.14 8.42 -8.43
C VAL A 132 -5.66 8.44 -8.65
N GLY A 133 -6.10 8.63 -9.90
CA GLY A 133 -7.52 8.60 -10.28
C GLY A 133 -8.20 9.97 -10.50
N MET A 134 -7.47 10.97 -11.00
CA MET A 134 -8.03 12.31 -11.27
C MET A 134 -8.77 12.47 -12.60
N SER A 135 -9.57 13.54 -12.68
CA SER A 135 -10.10 14.12 -13.94
C SER A 135 -10.81 13.11 -14.85
N SER A 136 -11.90 12.50 -14.35
CA SER A 136 -12.72 11.49 -15.03
C SER A 136 -12.06 10.13 -15.29
N GLN A 137 -10.81 9.94 -14.87
CA GLN A 137 -10.15 8.65 -14.90
C GLN A 137 -10.42 7.90 -13.59
N ARG A 138 -10.67 6.59 -13.69
CA ARG A 138 -10.77 5.73 -12.51
C ARG A 138 -9.37 5.58 -11.90
N ALA A 139 -9.26 5.59 -10.58
CA ALA A 139 -8.03 5.13 -9.92
C ALA A 139 -7.72 3.71 -10.42
N ARG A 140 -6.52 3.57 -11.01
CA ARG A 140 -6.00 2.31 -11.53
C ARG A 140 -4.62 2.14 -10.93
N LEU A 141 -4.54 1.38 -9.85
CA LEU A 141 -3.27 1.11 -9.19
C LEU A 141 -2.34 0.27 -10.05
N SER A 142 -2.87 -0.50 -11.01
CA SER A 142 -2.08 -1.28 -11.97
C SER A 142 -1.30 -0.47 -13.01
N ARG A 143 -1.27 0.86 -12.88
CA ARG A 143 -0.53 1.75 -13.78
C ARG A 143 0.16 2.84 -13.00
N ASP A 144 1.40 3.08 -13.37
CA ASP A 144 2.17 4.18 -12.84
C ASP A 144 1.56 5.52 -13.23
N VAL A 145 1.70 6.47 -12.30
CA VAL A 145 1.28 7.85 -12.46
C VAL A 145 2.53 8.71 -12.29
N THR A 146 2.71 9.66 -13.20
CA THR A 146 3.79 10.65 -13.08
C THR A 146 3.58 11.52 -11.85
N SER A 147 4.69 11.98 -11.25
CA SER A 147 4.64 12.92 -10.13
C SER A 147 3.74 14.11 -10.45
N ASN A 148 2.77 14.32 -9.56
CA ASN A 148 1.76 15.37 -9.60
C ASN A 148 1.42 15.75 -8.17
N CYS A 149 0.83 16.93 -7.98
CA CYS A 149 0.08 17.24 -6.78
C CYS A 149 -1.28 17.78 -7.18
N GLY A 150 -2.07 16.95 -7.84
CA GLY A 150 -3.30 17.42 -8.47
C GLY A 150 -4.41 17.77 -7.48
N TYR A 151 -4.41 17.17 -6.27
CA TYR A 151 -5.49 17.38 -5.31
C TYR A 151 -5.09 18.48 -4.38
N GLY A 152 -5.71 19.65 -4.53
CA GLY A 152 -5.47 20.80 -3.68
C GLY A 152 -5.68 20.43 -2.22
N THR A 153 -4.72 20.79 -1.39
CA THR A 153 -4.88 20.80 0.05
C THR A 153 -4.34 22.13 0.56
N GLU A 154 -4.93 22.63 1.64
CA GLU A 154 -4.34 23.76 2.35
C GLU A 154 -3.45 23.21 3.45
N ARG A 155 -2.22 22.82 3.10
CA ARG A 155 -1.15 22.72 4.10
C ARG A 155 -0.76 24.16 4.44
N VAL A 156 -0.83 24.48 5.73
CA VAL A 156 -0.28 25.73 6.28
C VAL A 156 1.21 25.73 5.95
N VAL A 157 1.63 26.56 5.00
CA VAL A 157 3.06 26.84 4.82
C VAL A 157 3.57 27.35 6.15
N LEU A 158 4.61 26.70 6.70
CA LEU A 158 5.28 27.16 7.90
C LEU A 158 5.78 28.59 7.66
N GLY A 159 5.08 29.57 8.23
CA GLY A 159 5.38 30.99 8.08
C GLY A 159 4.27 31.86 7.49
N SER A 160 3.17 31.30 6.97
CA SER A 160 1.95 32.10 6.70
C SER A 160 0.98 31.93 7.86
N GLU A 161 0.62 33.04 8.52
CA GLU A 161 -0.36 33.06 9.60
C GLU A 161 -1.60 32.26 9.18
N ALA A 162 -1.98 31.29 10.01
CA ALA A 162 -3.11 30.41 9.79
C ALA A 162 -4.28 31.21 9.19
N ALA A 163 -4.70 30.84 7.97
CA ALA A 163 -6.00 31.28 7.51
C ALA A 163 -7.00 30.90 8.62
N PRO A 164 -7.85 31.83 9.09
CA PRO A 164 -8.79 31.51 10.15
C PRO A 164 -9.58 30.27 9.69
N GLU A 165 -9.81 29.36 10.64
CA GLU A 165 -10.55 28.10 10.53
C GLU A 165 -11.97 28.31 9.98
N SER A 166 -12.09 28.80 8.75
CA SER A 166 -13.34 28.79 8.01
C SER A 166 -13.48 27.35 7.54
N GLU A 167 -14.56 26.71 7.97
CA GLU A 167 -14.87 25.27 7.87
C GLU A 167 -14.97 24.71 6.43
N SER A 168 -14.29 25.32 5.46
CA SER A 168 -14.51 25.15 4.03
C SER A 168 -13.25 25.16 3.16
N VAL A 169 -12.05 25.26 3.74
CA VAL A 169 -10.81 25.18 2.93
C VAL A 169 -9.77 24.31 3.63
N GLY A 170 -9.38 23.22 2.98
CA GLY A 170 -8.56 22.12 3.53
C GLY A 170 -9.34 20.98 4.22
N CYS A 171 -10.67 21.03 4.19
CA CYS A 171 -11.54 19.90 4.54
C CYS A 171 -12.79 19.86 3.63
N ASN A 172 -12.66 20.38 2.42
CA ASN A 172 -13.76 20.43 1.45
C ASN A 172 -13.98 19.06 0.80
N GLU A 173 -13.07 18.10 0.98
CA GLU A 173 -13.17 16.78 0.40
C GLU A 173 -12.89 15.63 1.38
N ARG A 174 -13.95 15.11 1.99
CA ARG A 174 -13.87 13.99 2.95
C ARG A 174 -13.98 12.59 2.33
N HIS A 175 -14.23 12.51 1.02
CA HIS A 175 -14.53 11.25 0.33
C HIS A 175 -13.31 10.60 -0.34
N VAL A 176 -12.10 11.13 -0.10
CA VAL A 176 -10.85 10.57 -0.61
C VAL A 176 -10.50 9.27 0.08
N LYS A 177 -9.62 8.47 -0.53
CA LYS A 177 -9.03 7.28 0.09
C LYS A 177 -7.54 7.49 0.24
N ALA A 178 -6.98 7.06 1.36
CA ALA A 178 -5.54 7.12 1.58
C ALA A 178 -4.85 6.00 0.82
N LEU A 179 -3.85 6.36 0.03
CA LEU A 179 -2.87 5.42 -0.52
C LEU A 179 -1.68 5.38 0.44
N CYS A 180 -1.61 4.32 1.24
CA CYS A 180 -0.64 4.18 2.33
C CYS A 180 0.51 3.28 1.90
N CYS A 181 1.74 3.68 2.25
CA CYS A 181 2.96 2.93 2.01
C CYS A 181 3.67 2.63 3.31
N ALA A 182 4.24 1.42 3.41
CA ALA A 182 5.20 1.12 4.46
C ALA A 182 6.41 2.06 4.35
N PRO A 183 7.06 2.44 5.45
CA PRO A 183 8.25 3.28 5.38
C PRO A 183 9.36 2.56 4.59
N THR A 184 10.11 3.33 3.79
CA THR A 184 11.32 2.81 3.14
C THR A 184 12.36 2.57 4.23
N SER A 185 12.89 1.35 4.34
CA SER A 185 13.69 0.93 5.50
C SER A 185 15.05 1.62 5.63
N THR A 186 15.53 2.22 4.54
CA THR A 186 16.76 2.99 4.47
C THR A 186 16.57 4.46 4.77
N CYS A 187 15.34 4.99 4.72
CA CYS A 187 15.08 6.40 4.86
C CYS A 187 15.49 6.92 6.25
N GLY A 188 16.18 8.06 6.28
CA GLY A 188 16.70 8.68 7.49
C GLY A 188 18.12 8.22 7.86
N ASN A 189 18.83 7.53 6.96
CA ASN A 189 20.21 7.10 7.19
C ASN A 189 21.25 8.16 6.76
N GLY A 190 20.81 9.22 6.10
CA GLY A 190 21.63 10.31 5.55
C GLY A 190 22.27 9.98 4.19
N VAL A 191 21.79 8.94 3.49
CA VAL A 191 22.26 8.53 2.16
C VAL A 191 21.04 8.20 1.31
N VAL A 192 20.92 8.92 0.19
CA VAL A 192 19.83 8.70 -0.77
C VAL A 192 19.94 7.33 -1.45
N ASP A 193 19.01 6.45 -1.12
CA ASP A 193 18.84 5.12 -1.72
C ASP A 193 17.75 5.13 -2.81
N SER A 194 18.15 5.60 -4.01
CA SER A 194 17.28 5.62 -5.20
C SER A 194 16.88 4.20 -5.67
N PRO A 195 15.68 4.01 -6.25
CA PRO A 195 14.77 5.06 -6.73
C PRO A 195 13.68 5.49 -5.73
N GLU A 196 13.48 4.82 -4.59
CA GLU A 196 12.40 5.16 -3.66
C GLU A 196 12.64 6.49 -2.93
N GLU A 197 13.90 6.85 -2.66
CA GLU A 197 14.27 8.08 -1.97
C GLU A 197 14.70 9.17 -2.97
N GLN A 198 14.19 10.38 -2.76
CA GLN A 198 14.57 11.57 -3.54
C GLN A 198 15.59 12.43 -2.81
N CYS A 199 15.54 12.40 -1.48
CA CYS A 199 16.44 13.06 -0.55
C CYS A 199 16.58 12.17 0.70
N ASP A 200 17.60 12.40 1.51
CA ASP A 200 17.74 11.83 2.85
C ASP A 200 18.76 12.70 3.59
N ASP A 201 18.28 13.56 4.48
CA ASP A 201 19.11 14.45 5.27
C ASP A 201 19.39 13.91 6.69
N GLY A 202 18.91 12.70 6.98
CA GLY A 202 19.16 11.95 8.21
C GLY A 202 18.45 12.47 9.44
N ASN A 203 17.38 13.25 9.31
CA ASN A 203 16.60 13.74 10.44
C ASN A 203 15.08 13.60 10.24
N ASP A 204 14.29 13.85 11.30
CA ASP A 204 12.82 13.73 11.29
C ASP A 204 12.11 15.11 11.28
N ASP A 205 12.78 16.16 10.80
CA ASP A 205 12.28 17.53 10.78
C ASP A 205 11.36 17.76 9.58
N GLU A 206 10.07 17.52 9.82
CA GLU A 206 8.96 17.80 8.89
C GLU A 206 8.78 19.30 8.51
N THR A 207 9.74 20.16 8.81
CA THR A 207 9.72 21.60 8.48
C THR A 207 10.74 22.02 7.42
N ASP A 208 11.69 21.17 7.05
CA ASP A 208 12.73 21.49 6.08
C ASP A 208 12.41 20.97 4.66
N GLU A 209 13.37 21.06 3.74
CA GLU A 209 13.21 20.69 2.33
C GLU A 209 13.09 19.16 2.11
N CYS A 210 13.57 18.34 3.05
CA CYS A 210 13.58 16.88 2.95
C CYS A 210 12.66 16.27 4.03
N LEU A 211 11.50 15.77 3.61
CA LEU A 211 10.55 15.19 4.55
C LEU A 211 11.08 13.86 5.12
N SER A 212 10.59 13.44 6.29
CA SER A 212 10.96 12.16 6.92
C SER A 212 10.53 10.93 6.11
N SER A 213 9.75 11.15 5.06
CA SER A 213 9.40 10.19 4.01
C SER A 213 10.47 10.04 2.93
N CYS A 214 11.59 10.77 3.04
CA CYS A 214 12.68 10.86 2.05
C CYS A 214 12.24 11.39 0.68
N SER A 215 11.27 12.31 0.70
CA SER A 215 10.81 13.04 -0.48
C SER A 215 11.06 14.55 -0.33
N TRP A 216 11.13 15.24 -1.47
CA TRP A 216 11.25 16.69 -1.47
C TRP A 216 9.91 17.33 -1.05
N ARG A 217 9.95 18.31 -0.14
CA ARG A 217 8.79 19.15 0.20
C ARG A 217 8.21 19.82 -1.04
N GLU A 218 9.05 20.42 -1.88
CA GLU A 218 8.67 21.07 -3.15
C GLU A 218 9.37 20.36 -4.33
N PRO A 219 8.78 19.30 -4.92
CA PRO A 219 9.42 18.51 -5.97
C PRO A 219 9.85 19.32 -7.20
N SER A 220 9.11 20.35 -7.59
CA SER A 220 9.43 21.21 -8.74
C SER A 220 10.72 22.02 -8.57
N ALA A 221 11.18 22.23 -7.34
CA ALA A 221 12.46 22.90 -7.08
C ALA A 221 13.68 22.02 -7.40
N HIS A 222 13.52 20.69 -7.39
CA HIS A 222 14.64 19.74 -7.50
C HIS A 222 14.59 18.89 -8.77
N VAL A 223 13.39 18.55 -9.26
CA VAL A 223 13.19 17.68 -10.41
C VAL A 223 12.11 18.22 -11.34
N SER A 224 12.10 17.78 -12.60
CA SER A 224 11.01 18.09 -13.52
C SER A 224 9.76 17.34 -13.07
N SER A 225 8.94 17.99 -12.27
CA SER A 225 7.71 17.46 -11.70
C SER A 225 6.51 18.32 -12.14
N SER A 226 5.33 17.70 -12.20
CA SER A 226 4.07 18.45 -12.41
C SER A 226 3.43 18.90 -11.10
N CYS A 227 4.03 18.49 -9.99
CA CYS A 227 4.11 19.29 -8.78
C CYS A 227 5.31 20.24 -8.87
#